data_AF-A0A832CG31-F1
#
_entry.id   AF-A0A832CG31-F1
#
_cell.length_a   1.000
_cell.length_b   1.000
_cell.length_c   1.000
_cell.angle_alpha   90.00
_cell.angle_beta   90.00
_cell.angle_gamma   90.00
#
_symmetry.space_group_name_H-M   'P 1'
#
loop_
_entity.id
_entity.type
_entity.pdbx_description
1 polymer ?
#
loop_
_entity_poly.entity_id
_entity_poly.type
_entity_poly.pdbx_seq_one_letter_code
_entity_poly.pdbx_strand_id
1 'polypeptide(L)'
;MRYRYLIAIVVVFALLAAFLNSRSEMEGWLSYEKGLEESKRTGKELFIFISSPTCPICKDFRRFFTENRTAFEFISSRFVPVYIPDPLNAPVFVESVPKFCVGYENDLRCFYATSGDKLIEILRGGKLGS
;
A
#
# COMPACT_ATOMS: atom_id res chain seq x y z
N MET A 1 -4.65 18.53 -44.86
CA MET A 1 -4.19 17.19 -44.40
C MET A 1 -3.23 17.26 -43.22
N ARG A 2 -2.15 18.05 -43.26
CA ARG A 2 -1.14 18.19 -42.16
C ARG A 2 -1.72 18.48 -40.77
N TYR A 3 -2.73 19.35 -40.65
CA TYR A 3 -3.33 19.73 -39.37
C TYR A 3 -4.08 18.60 -38.66
N ARG A 4 -4.67 17.65 -39.41
CA ARG A 4 -5.38 16.49 -38.83
C ARG A 4 -4.41 15.54 -38.14
N TYR A 5 -3.19 15.40 -38.66
CA TYR A 5 -2.12 14.60 -38.04
C TYR A 5 -1.57 15.26 -36.77
N LEU A 6 -1.43 16.59 -36.77
CA LEU A 6 -1.01 17.34 -35.59
C LEU A 6 -2.03 17.22 -34.44
N ILE A 7 -3.33 17.32 -34.74
CA ILE A 7 -4.39 17.09 -33.74
C ILE A 7 -4.32 15.66 -33.21
N ALA A 8 -4.18 14.65 -34.08
CA ALA A 8 -4.10 13.26 -33.66
C ALA A 8 -2.90 13.01 -32.72
N ILE A 9 -1.73 13.60 -33.01
CA ILE A 9 -0.55 13.50 -32.16
C ILE A 9 -0.81 14.13 -30.78
N VAL A 10 -1.41 15.31 -30.72
CA VAL A 10 -1.74 15.98 -29.45
C VAL A 10 -2.74 15.17 -28.64
N VAL A 11 -3.75 14.58 -29.27
CA VAL A 11 -4.74 13.72 -28.60
C VAL A 11 -4.09 12.44 -28.07
N VAL A 12 -3.21 11.79 -28.84
CA VAL A 12 -2.48 10.61 -28.39
C VAL A 12 -1.55 10.94 -27.22
N PHE A 13 -0.84 12.07 -27.27
CA PHE A 13 0.00 12.53 -26.16
C PHE A 13 -0.81 12.86 -24.91
N ALA A 14 -1.98 13.49 -25.06
CA ALA A 14 -2.88 13.79 -23.95
C ALA A 14 -3.44 12.51 -23.31
N LEU A 15 -3.79 11.51 -24.11
CA LEU A 15 -4.26 10.21 -23.63
C LEU A 15 -3.14 9.43 -22.94
N LEU A 16 -1.92 9.43 -23.49
CA LEU A 16 -0.74 8.84 -22.85
C LEU A 16 -0.41 9.54 -21.53
N ALA A 17 -0.43 10.87 -21.49
CA ALA A 17 -0.21 11.63 -20.27
C ALA A 17 -1.29 11.33 -19.23
N ALA A 18 -2.57 11.24 -19.61
CA ALA A 18 -3.65 10.86 -18.71
C ALA A 18 -3.50 9.43 -18.18
N PHE A 19 -3.03 8.50 -19.01
CA PHE A 19 -2.77 7.12 -18.61
C PHE A 19 -1.60 7.03 -17.60
N LEU A 20 -0.54 7.80 -17.83
CA LEU A 20 0.62 7.90 -16.92
C LEU A 20 0.28 8.64 -15.62
N ASN A 21 -0.72 9.54 -15.64
CA ASN A 21 -1.20 10.25 -14.45
C ASN A 21 -2.17 9.45 -13.60
N SER A 22 -2.40 8.16 -13.91
CA SER A 22 -2.98 7.21 -12.96
C SER A 22 -1.97 6.99 -11.83
N ARG A 23 -1.90 7.98 -10.93
CA ARG A 23 -1.11 7.93 -9.70
C ARG A 23 -1.35 6.57 -9.06
N SER A 24 -0.27 5.82 -8.88
CA SER A 24 -0.23 4.70 -7.93
C SER A 24 -0.87 5.20 -6.64
N GLU A 25 -2.02 4.63 -6.26
CA GLU A 25 -2.75 5.02 -5.04
C GLU A 25 -1.91 4.83 -3.76
N MET A 26 -0.71 4.24 -3.86
CA MET A 26 0.18 3.89 -2.76
C MET A 26 1.66 4.04 -3.18
N GLU A 27 2.07 5.25 -3.60
CA GLU A 27 3.46 5.54 -3.94
C GLU A 27 4.43 5.18 -2.79
N GLY A 28 5.56 4.55 -3.11
CA GLY A 28 6.54 4.09 -2.12
C GLY A 28 6.24 2.74 -1.46
N TRP A 29 5.06 2.17 -1.70
CA TRP A 29 4.71 0.82 -1.26
C TRP A 29 5.07 -0.22 -2.32
N LEU A 30 5.55 -1.39 -1.89
CA LEU A 30 5.96 -2.48 -2.77
C LEU A 30 4.84 -3.51 -2.95
N SER A 31 4.90 -4.28 -4.05
CA SER A 31 4.15 -5.54 -4.14
C SER A 31 4.71 -6.56 -3.15
N TYR A 32 3.99 -7.64 -2.89
CA TYR A 32 4.45 -8.66 -1.94
C TYR A 32 5.81 -9.27 -2.33
N GLU A 33 6.01 -9.60 -3.60
CA GLU A 33 7.24 -10.21 -4.10
C GLU A 33 8.43 -9.26 -3.97
N LYS A 34 8.25 -8.00 -4.36
CA LYS A 34 9.29 -6.96 -4.20
C LYS A 34 9.57 -6.66 -2.72
N GLY A 35 8.52 -6.67 -1.90
CA GLY A 35 8.64 -6.52 -0.45
C GLY A 35 9.46 -7.63 0.17
N LEU A 36 9.24 -8.89 -0.26
CA LEU A 36 10.03 -10.04 0.19
C LEU A 36 11.50 -9.92 -0.19
N GLU A 37 11.78 -9.55 -1.44
CA GLU A 37 13.15 -9.33 -1.91
C GLU A 37 13.85 -8.23 -1.09
N GLU A 38 13.16 -7.10 -0.87
CA GLU A 38 13.68 -5.97 -0.11
C GLU A 38 13.86 -6.31 1.38
N SER A 39 12.95 -7.09 1.96
CA SER A 39 13.05 -7.58 3.34
C SER A 39 14.28 -8.48 3.50
N LYS A 40 14.51 -9.41 2.57
CA LYS A 40 15.71 -10.27 2.55
C LYS A 40 16.98 -9.46 2.38
N ARG A 41 16.97 -8.42 1.52
CA ARG A 41 18.11 -7.55 1.25
C ARG A 41 18.48 -6.66 2.44
N THR A 42 17.49 -6.14 3.16
CA THR A 42 17.68 -5.15 4.23
C THR A 42 17.66 -5.73 5.64
N GLY A 43 17.15 -6.95 5.81
CA GLY A 43 16.89 -7.55 7.12
C GLY A 43 15.74 -6.90 7.89
N LYS A 44 14.95 -6.02 7.26
CA LYS A 44 13.77 -5.41 7.88
C LYS A 44 12.57 -6.34 7.78
N GLU A 45 11.72 -6.35 8.80
CA GLU A 45 10.40 -6.99 8.76
C GLU A 45 9.51 -6.32 7.70
N LEU A 46 8.59 -7.09 7.13
CA LEU A 46 7.52 -6.59 6.28
C LEU A 46 6.49 -5.85 7.13
N PHE A 47 5.92 -4.76 6.60
CA PHE A 47 4.64 -4.20 7.03
C PHE A 47 3.67 -4.34 5.87
N ILE A 48 2.71 -5.25 5.97
CA ILE A 48 1.77 -5.58 4.91
C ILE A 48 0.42 -4.93 5.20
N PHE A 49 -0.07 -4.11 4.28
CA PHE A 49 -1.44 -3.60 4.27
C PHE A 49 -2.26 -4.31 3.20
N ILE A 50 -3.18 -5.17 3.64
CA ILE A 50 -4.12 -5.91 2.78
C ILE A 50 -5.45 -5.15 2.75
N SER A 51 -5.88 -4.79 1.55
CA SER A 51 -7.00 -3.92 1.25
C SER A 51 -7.98 -4.61 0.28
N SER A 52 -9.09 -3.94 0.01
CA SER A 52 -9.99 -4.25 -1.11
C SER A 52 -10.49 -2.94 -1.74
N PRO A 53 -10.76 -2.87 -3.06
CA PRO A 53 -11.32 -1.68 -3.70
C PRO A 53 -12.70 -1.30 -3.16
N THR A 54 -13.49 -2.28 -2.71
CA THR A 54 -14.87 -2.10 -2.23
C THR A 54 -14.96 -1.80 -0.74
N CYS A 55 -13.83 -1.74 -0.02
CA CYS A 55 -13.75 -1.52 1.41
C CYS A 55 -13.62 -0.01 1.75
N PRO A 56 -14.63 0.63 2.36
CA PRO A 56 -14.58 2.06 2.68
C PRO A 56 -13.45 2.42 3.67
N ILE A 57 -13.30 1.63 4.74
CA ILE A 57 -12.24 1.85 5.73
C ILE A 57 -10.85 1.71 5.08
N CYS A 58 -10.70 0.78 4.14
CA CYS A 58 -9.45 0.61 3.40
C CYS A 58 -9.13 1.84 2.53
N LYS A 59 -10.14 2.49 1.95
CA LYS A 59 -9.97 3.77 1.24
C LYS A 59 -9.47 4.86 2.19
N ASP A 60 -9.97 4.90 3.42
CA ASP A 60 -9.49 5.86 4.43
C ASP A 60 -8.04 5.58 4.85
N PHE A 61 -7.63 4.31 4.97
CA PHE A 61 -6.23 3.97 5.19
C PHE A 61 -5.32 4.34 4.00
N ARG A 62 -5.75 4.11 2.75
CA ARG A 62 -4.99 4.57 1.58
C ARG A 62 -4.83 6.08 1.58
N ARG A 63 -5.89 6.82 1.90
CA ARG A 63 -5.82 8.28 2.07
C ARG A 63 -4.85 8.65 3.19
N PHE A 64 -4.96 8.00 4.35
CA PHE A 64 -4.05 8.24 5.47
C PHE A 64 -2.58 8.07 5.07
N PHE A 65 -2.22 6.99 4.38
CA PHE A 65 -0.82 6.77 3.98
C PHE A 65 -0.34 7.71 2.87
N THR A 66 -1.22 8.13 1.95
CA THR A 66 -0.85 9.03 0.85
C THR A 66 -0.79 10.50 1.28
N GLU A 67 -1.63 10.93 2.21
CA GLU A 67 -1.68 12.31 2.68
C GLU A 67 -0.80 12.54 3.92
N ASN A 68 -0.54 11.51 4.74
CA ASN A 68 0.29 11.61 5.92
C ASN A 68 1.70 11.05 5.68
N ARG A 69 2.57 11.93 5.18
CA ARG A 69 3.99 11.61 4.94
C ARG A 69 4.71 11.11 6.19
N THR A 70 4.41 11.65 7.37
CA THR A 70 5.04 11.24 8.63
C THR A 70 4.70 9.79 8.99
N ALA A 71 3.48 9.34 8.74
CA ALA A 71 3.08 7.95 8.95
C ALA A 71 3.84 6.99 8.01
N PHE A 72 3.96 7.36 6.73
CA PHE A 72 4.74 6.58 5.77
C PHE A 72 6.23 6.52 6.14
N GLU A 73 6.84 7.65 6.51
CA GLU A 73 8.25 7.71 6.94
C GLU A 73 8.49 6.88 8.21
N PHE A 74 7.56 6.92 9.16
CA PHE A 74 7.61 6.07 10.35
C PHE A 74 7.64 4.58 9.98
N ILE A 75 6.76 4.14 9.07
CA ILE A 75 6.69 2.74 8.64
C ILE A 75 7.96 2.36 7.87
N SER A 76 8.28 3.08 6.80
CA SER A 76 9.42 2.77 5.92
C SER A 76 10.79 2.84 6.61
N SER A 77 10.94 3.65 7.66
CA SER A 77 12.17 3.68 8.45
C SER A 77 12.41 2.37 9.21
N ARG A 78 11.36 1.64 9.59
CA ARG A 78 11.42 0.44 10.46
C ARG A 78 11.11 -0.87 9.72
N PHE A 79 10.23 -0.80 8.74
CA PHE A 79 9.66 -1.93 8.02
C PHE A 79 9.80 -1.74 6.51
N VAL A 80 9.62 -2.83 5.77
CA VAL A 80 9.40 -2.78 4.32
C VAL A 80 7.90 -2.61 4.05
N PRO A 81 7.43 -1.46 3.53
CA PRO A 81 6.02 -1.21 3.30
C PRO A 81 5.52 -2.00 2.08
N VAL A 82 4.52 -2.84 2.27
CA VAL A 82 3.90 -3.69 1.25
C VAL A 82 2.41 -3.42 1.17
N TYR A 83 1.89 -3.22 -0.04
CA TYR A 83 0.48 -2.99 -0.28
C TYR A 83 -0.10 -4.11 -1.16
N ILE A 84 -1.18 -4.73 -0.69
CA ILE A 84 -1.91 -5.78 -1.40
C ILE A 84 -3.35 -5.28 -1.61
N PRO A 85 -3.73 -4.89 -2.85
CA PRO A 85 -5.03 -4.28 -3.12
C PRO A 85 -6.20 -5.27 -3.14
N ASP A 86 -5.92 -6.58 -3.17
CA ASP A 86 -6.91 -7.65 -3.26
C ASP A 86 -6.56 -8.78 -2.27
N PRO A 87 -7.43 -9.12 -1.30
CA PRO A 87 -7.14 -10.12 -0.29
C PRO A 87 -6.90 -11.53 -0.87
N LEU A 88 -7.35 -11.84 -2.09
CA LEU A 88 -7.09 -13.12 -2.73
C LEU A 88 -5.60 -13.34 -3.05
N ASN A 89 -4.82 -12.26 -3.13
CA ASN A 89 -3.37 -12.30 -3.37
C ASN A 89 -2.55 -12.23 -2.07
N ALA A 90 -3.20 -12.30 -0.90
CA ALA A 90 -2.50 -12.20 0.37
C ALA A 90 -1.74 -13.51 0.69
N PRO A 91 -0.56 -13.43 1.33
CA PRO A 91 0.20 -14.61 1.79
C PRO A 91 -0.39 -15.26 3.05
N VAL A 92 -1.50 -14.73 3.54
CA VAL A 92 -2.18 -15.17 4.76
C VAL A 92 -3.67 -15.29 4.48
N PHE A 93 -4.35 -16.12 5.25
CA PHE A 93 -5.81 -16.16 5.22
C PHE A 93 -6.41 -14.82 5.69
N VAL A 94 -7.38 -14.29 4.96
CA VAL A 94 -8.01 -12.98 5.22
C VAL A 94 -9.51 -13.16 5.41
N GLU A 95 -9.98 -13.02 6.64
CA GLU A 95 -11.42 -13.07 6.97
C GLU A 95 -12.11 -11.75 6.68
N SER A 96 -11.41 -10.63 6.93
CA SER A 96 -11.91 -9.28 6.70
C SER A 96 -10.77 -8.32 6.38
N VAL A 97 -11.10 -7.18 5.79
CA VAL A 97 -10.18 -6.09 5.45
C VAL A 97 -10.65 -4.78 6.11
N PRO A 98 -9.75 -3.83 6.43
CA PRO A 98 -8.30 -3.87 6.20
C PRO A 98 -7.58 -4.79 7.18
N LYS A 99 -6.68 -5.64 6.67
CA LYS A 99 -5.84 -6.52 7.51
C LYS A 99 -4.39 -6.07 7.41
N PHE A 100 -3.73 -5.97 8.56
CA PHE A 100 -2.33 -5.60 8.65
C PHE A 100 -1.52 -6.79 9.14
N CYS A 101 -0.30 -6.95 8.65
CA CYS A 101 0.62 -7.97 9.14
C CYS A 101 2.04 -7.41 9.27
N VAL A 102 2.76 -7.86 10.29
CA VAL A 102 4.17 -7.52 10.50
C VAL A 102 4.98 -8.79 10.76
N GLY A 103 6.16 -8.87 10.15
CA GLY A 103 7.11 -9.96 10.39
C GLY A 103 7.88 -10.36 9.14
N TYR A 104 8.43 -11.57 9.14
CA TYR A 104 9.13 -12.14 7.99
C TYR A 104 8.24 -13.12 7.22
N GLU A 105 8.67 -13.55 6.03
CA GLU A 105 7.92 -14.42 5.09
C GLU A 105 7.16 -15.58 5.76
N ASN A 106 7.78 -16.24 6.74
CA ASN A 106 7.22 -17.42 7.41
C ASN A 106 6.75 -17.16 8.86
N ASP A 107 6.77 -15.90 9.31
CA ASP A 107 6.42 -15.50 10.68
C ASP A 107 5.69 -14.15 10.67
N LEU A 108 4.54 -14.12 9.99
CA LEU A 108 3.68 -12.93 9.91
C LEU A 108 2.69 -12.91 11.07
N ARG A 109 2.73 -11.83 11.85
CA ARG A 109 1.75 -11.53 12.91
C ARG A 109 0.74 -10.53 12.39
N CYS A 110 -0.51 -10.95 12.27
CA CYS A 110 -1.56 -10.12 11.70
C CYS A 110 -2.49 -9.54 12.76
N PHE A 111 -3.02 -8.35 12.49
CA PHE A 111 -3.91 -7.60 13.37
C PHE A 111 -4.80 -6.66 12.55
N TYR A 112 -5.77 -6.05 13.23
CA TYR A 112 -6.68 -5.08 12.67
C TYR A 112 -6.49 -3.72 13.35
N ALA A 113 -6.83 -2.65 12.63
CA ALA A 113 -6.87 -1.30 13.16
C ALA A 113 -8.10 -0.57 12.62
N THR A 114 -8.69 0.28 13.46
CA THR A 114 -9.91 1.03 13.14
C THR A 114 -9.62 2.40 12.52
N SER A 115 -8.39 2.91 12.68
CA SER A 115 -7.94 4.19 12.12
C SER A 115 -6.42 4.20 11.90
N GLY A 116 -5.95 5.17 11.11
CA GLY A 116 -4.52 5.40 10.89
C GLY A 116 -3.75 5.67 12.20
N ASP A 117 -4.32 6.48 13.10
CA ASP A 117 -3.67 6.78 14.38
C ASP A 117 -3.58 5.54 15.27
N LYS A 118 -4.65 4.73 15.33
CA LYS A 118 -4.64 3.50 16.12
C LYS A 118 -3.63 2.49 15.58
N LEU A 119 -3.50 2.41 14.26
CA LEU A 119 -2.47 1.62 13.60
C LEU A 119 -1.06 2.04 14.06
N ILE A 120 -0.76 3.35 14.00
CA ILE A 120 0.54 3.85 14.43
C ILE A 120 0.79 3.59 15.93
N GLU A 121 -0.23 3.71 16.76
CA GLU A 121 -0.15 3.36 18.19
C GLU A 121 0.23 1.88 18.41
N ILE A 122 -0.43 0.95 17.69
CA ILE A 122 -0.12 -0.49 17.74
C ILE A 122 1.33 -0.72 17.31
N LEU A 123 1.77 -0.12 16.21
CA LEU A 123 3.15 -0.25 15.70
C LEU A 123 4.22 0.35 16.63
N ARG A 124 3.84 1.27 17.53
CA ARG A 124 4.74 1.80 18.57
C ARG A 124 4.85 0.88 19.80
N GLY A 125 4.14 -0.24 19.83
CA GLY A 125 4.09 -1.15 20.98
C GLY A 125 2.87 -0.96 21.88
N GLY A 126 1.83 -0.26 21.41
CA GLY A 126 0.55 -0.20 22.10
C GLY A 126 -0.11 -1.58 22.19
N LYS A 127 -0.75 -1.90 23.33
CA LYS A 127 -1.48 -3.16 23.49
C LYS A 127 -2.66 -3.23 22.51
N LEU A 128 -2.83 -4.38 21.86
CA LEU A 128 -4.04 -4.75 21.13
C LEU A 128 -5.20 -4.68 22.12
N GLY A 129 -6.14 -3.77 21.88
CA GLY A 129 -7.40 -3.75 22.62
C GLY A 129 -8.16 -5.03 22.30
N SER A 130 -8.34 -5.84 23.33
CA SER A 130 -9.20 -7.03 23.39
C SER A 130 -10.62 -6.74 22.91
#